data_AF-A0A708DHR8-F1
#
_entry.id   AF-A0A708DHR8-F1
#
_cell.length_a   1.000
_cell.length_b   1.000
_cell.length_c   1.000
_cell.angle_alpha   90.00
_cell.angle_beta   90.00
_cell.angle_gamma   90.00
#
_symmetry.space_group_name_H-M   'P 1'
#
loop_
_entity.id
_entity.type
_entity.pdbx_description
1 polymer ?
#
loop_
_entity_poly.entity_id
_entity_poly.type
_entity_poly.pdbx_seq_one_letter_code
_entity_poly.pdbx_strand_id
1 'polypeptide(L)'
;MNTLANIQELARALRNMIRTGIIVETDLNAGRCRVQTGGMCTDWLQWLTHRAGRSRTWWAPSVGEQVLILAVGGELDTAFV
;
A
#
# COMPACT_ATOMS: atom_id res chain seq x y z
N MET A 1 -6.52 19.20 25.57
CA MET A 1 -6.50 18.08 24.59
C MET A 1 -7.85 18.04 23.92
N ASN A 2 -7.92 18.26 22.60
CA ASN A 2 -9.20 18.43 21.89
C ASN A 2 -9.72 17.07 21.40
N THR A 3 -10.54 16.42 22.20
CA THR A 3 -11.01 15.03 21.97
C THR A 3 -11.62 14.82 20.59
N LEU A 4 -12.34 15.82 20.06
CA LEU A 4 -12.95 15.75 18.72
C LEU A 4 -11.90 15.69 17.61
N ALA A 5 -10.84 16.49 17.72
CA ALA A 5 -9.73 16.47 16.77
C ALA A 5 -9.01 15.12 16.79
N ASN A 6 -8.78 14.54 17.98
CA ASN A 6 -8.16 13.22 18.10
C ASN A 6 -9.02 12.11 17.48
N ILE A 7 -10.34 12.17 17.62
CA ILE A 7 -11.26 11.19 17.00
C ILE A 7 -11.23 11.33 15.47
N GLN A 8 -11.17 12.55 14.94
CA GLN A 8 -11.08 12.78 13.49
C GLN A 8 -9.79 12.24 12.90
N GLU A 9 -8.65 12.48 13.56
CA GLU A 9 -7.36 11.93 13.14
C GLU A 9 -7.34 10.40 13.21
N LEU A 10 -7.87 9.81 14.29
CA LEU A 10 -7.99 8.35 14.40
C LEU A 10 -8.86 7.78 13.28
N ALA A 11 -10.00 8.41 12.97
CA ALA A 11 -10.87 7.98 11.89
C ALA A 11 -10.23 8.13 10.50
N ARG A 12 -9.33 9.11 10.31
CA ARG A 12 -8.52 9.25 9.09
C ARG A 12 -7.49 8.12 8.98
N ALA A 13 -6.71 7.90 10.05
CA ALA A 13 -5.71 6.83 10.12
C ALA A 13 -6.33 5.45 9.87
N LEU A 14 -7.44 5.14 10.55
CA LEU A 14 -8.16 3.88 10.38
C LEU A 14 -8.64 3.65 8.95
N ARG A 15 -9.17 4.68 8.28
CA ARG A 15 -9.61 4.57 6.88
C ARG A 15 -8.46 4.38 5.90
N ASN A 16 -7.28 4.89 6.23
CA ASN A 16 -6.10 4.75 5.40
C ASN A 16 -5.40 3.40 5.56
N MET A 17 -5.67 2.64 6.63
CA MET A 17 -4.95 1.37 6.89
C MET A 17 -5.12 0.35 5.78
N ILE A 18 -6.30 0.28 5.14
CA ILE A 18 -6.58 -0.67 4.06
C ILE A 18 -7.31 0.06 2.95
N ARG A 19 -6.72 0.08 1.75
CA ARG A 19 -7.31 0.70 0.55
C ARG A 19 -7.27 -0.29 -0.61
N THR A 20 -8.16 -0.11 -1.58
CA THR A 20 -8.06 -0.80 -2.86
C THR A 20 -7.39 0.11 -3.89
N GLY A 21 -6.76 -0.48 -4.90
CA GLY A 21 -6.19 0.27 -6.00
C GLY A 21 -5.90 -0.61 -7.22
N ILE A 22 -5.39 0.03 -8.26
CA ILE A 22 -5.01 -0.62 -9.53
C ILE A 22 -3.54 -0.37 -9.78
N ILE A 23 -2.78 -1.40 -10.11
CA ILE A 23 -1.35 -1.28 -10.46
C ILE A 23 -1.21 -0.49 -11.75
N VAL A 24 -0.42 0.58 -11.71
CA VAL A 24 -0.13 1.41 -12.89
C VAL A 24 1.29 1.23 -13.42
N GLU A 25 2.21 0.80 -12.56
CA GLU A 25 3.62 0.64 -12.93
C GLU A 25 4.29 -0.42 -12.03
N THR A 26 5.23 -1.19 -12.58
CA THR A 26 5.99 -2.22 -11.85
C THR A 26 7.47 -2.17 -12.20
N ASP A 27 8.33 -2.11 -11.19
CA ASP A 27 9.77 -2.28 -11.29
C ASP A 27 10.16 -3.66 -10.74
N LEU A 28 10.48 -4.56 -11.67
CA LEU A 28 10.87 -5.94 -11.37
C LEU A 28 12.27 -6.05 -10.76
N ASN A 29 13.15 -5.08 -11.01
CA ASN A 29 14.50 -5.09 -10.44
C ASN A 29 14.48 -4.64 -8.98
N ALA A 30 13.67 -3.63 -8.67
CA ALA A 30 13.54 -3.09 -7.31
C ALA A 30 12.54 -3.85 -6.43
N GLY A 31 11.67 -4.69 -7.01
CA GLY A 31 10.61 -5.37 -6.25
C GLY A 31 9.49 -4.41 -5.82
N ARG A 32 9.18 -3.40 -6.65
CA ARG A 32 8.23 -2.34 -6.30
C ARG A 32 7.19 -2.08 -7.37
N CYS A 33 6.03 -1.61 -6.96
CA CYS A 33 4.96 -1.19 -7.85
C CYS A 33 4.38 0.16 -7.43
N ARG A 34 3.65 0.78 -8.33
CA ARG A 34 2.86 1.98 -8.09
C ARG A 34 1.40 1.68 -8.30
N VAL A 35 0.56 2.22 -7.43
CA VAL A 35 -0.87 1.94 -7.39
C VAL A 35 -1.66 3.24 -7.52
N GLN A 36 -2.66 3.26 -8.41
CA GLN A 36 -3.68 4.29 -8.43
C GLN A 36 -4.76 3.97 -7.39
N THR A 37 -5.01 4.88 -6.45
CA THR A 37 -6.04 4.73 -5.41
C THR A 37 -6.63 6.08 -5.02
N GLY A 38 -7.96 6.16 -4.88
CA GLY A 38 -8.66 7.37 -4.40
C GLY A 38 -8.23 8.68 -5.07
N GLY A 39 -8.02 8.68 -6.39
CA GLY A 39 -7.64 9.86 -7.17
C GLY A 39 -6.16 10.25 -7.13
N MET A 40 -5.32 9.51 -6.40
CA MET A 40 -3.87 9.71 -6.36
C MET A 40 -3.12 8.47 -6.87
N CYS A 41 -1.88 8.67 -7.33
CA CYS A 41 -0.93 7.60 -7.57
C CYS A 41 0.06 7.55 -6.39
N THR A 42 0.34 6.35 -5.89
CA THR A 42 1.36 6.17 -4.84
C THR A 42 2.77 6.44 -5.37
N ASP A 43 3.71 6.64 -4.45
CA ASP A 43 5.12 6.40 -4.72
C ASP A 43 5.37 4.87 -4.83
N TRP A 44 6.63 4.47 -5.01
CA TRP A 44 7.04 3.07 -5.12
C TRP A 44 6.81 2.31 -3.82
N LEU A 45 5.86 1.39 -3.83
CA LEU A 45 5.57 0.48 -2.73
C LEU A 45 6.18 -0.89 -2.99
N GLN A 46 6.69 -1.54 -1.95
CA GLN A 46 7.01 -2.96 -2.05
C GLN A 46 5.71 -3.75 -2.17
N TRP A 47 5.71 -4.81 -2.97
CA TRP A 47 4.61 -5.76 -2.94
C TRP A 47 4.91 -6.90 -1.97
N LEU A 48 3.86 -7.39 -1.33
CA LEU A 48 3.84 -8.52 -0.43
C LEU A 48 4.13 -9.79 -1.22
N THR A 49 5.02 -10.61 -0.68
CA THR A 49 5.21 -11.99 -1.14
C THR A 49 4.94 -12.94 0.01
N HIS A 50 4.54 -14.16 -0.30
CA HIS A 50 4.23 -15.16 0.74
C HIS A 50 5.46 -15.55 1.56
N ARG A 51 6.67 -15.43 0.97
CA ARG A 51 7.95 -15.76 1.60
C ARG A 51 9.05 -14.82 1.10
N ALA A 52 9.71 -14.12 2.01
CA ALA A 52 10.83 -13.20 1.72
C ALA A 52 12.11 -13.51 2.54
N GLY A 53 12.31 -14.78 2.93
CA GLY A 53 13.44 -15.21 3.76
C GLY A 53 14.51 -16.00 2.99
N ARG A 54 15.02 -17.08 3.60
CA ARG A 54 15.93 -18.03 2.91
C ARG A 54 15.24 -18.69 1.72
N SER A 55 13.98 -19.08 1.87
CA SER A 55 13.10 -19.45 0.77
C SER A 55 12.31 -18.22 0.33
N ARG A 56 12.16 -18.03 -0.98
CA ARG A 56 11.54 -16.85 -1.56
C ARG A 56 10.49 -17.26 -2.58
N THR A 57 9.37 -16.55 -2.57
CA THR A 57 8.35 -16.61 -3.62
C THR A 57 8.40 -15.29 -4.37
N TRP A 58 8.46 -15.35 -5.70
CA TRP A 58 8.43 -14.15 -6.54
C TRP A 58 7.27 -14.23 -7.50
N TRP A 59 6.30 -13.36 -7.29
CA TRP A 59 5.16 -13.20 -8.18
C TRP A 59 4.83 -11.72 -8.21
N ALA A 60 5.31 -11.05 -9.26
CA ALA A 60 5.11 -9.62 -9.40
C ALA A 60 3.65 -9.36 -9.81
N PRO A 61 3.01 -8.31 -9.24
CA PRO A 61 1.68 -7.89 -9.68
C PRO A 61 1.75 -7.36 -11.12
N SER A 62 0.65 -7.47 -11.86
CA SER A 62 0.57 -7.01 -13.26
C SER A 62 -0.04 -5.62 -13.35
N VAL A 63 0.37 -4.81 -14.33
CA VAL A 63 -0.29 -3.54 -14.63
C VAL A 63 -1.77 -3.80 -14.99
N GLY A 64 -2.68 -3.02 -14.38
CA GLY A 64 -4.12 -3.21 -14.48
C GLY A 64 -4.71 -4.17 -13.43
N GLU A 65 -3.90 -4.84 -12.64
CA GLU A 65 -4.36 -5.73 -11.57
C GLU A 65 -4.92 -4.93 -10.39
N GLN A 66 -6.04 -5.41 -9.83
CA GLN A 66 -6.61 -4.85 -8.59
C GLN A 66 -5.91 -5.43 -7.38
N VAL A 67 -5.51 -4.54 -6.47
CA VAL A 67 -4.73 -4.89 -5.29
C VAL A 67 -5.25 -4.20 -4.03
N LEU A 68 -4.86 -4.74 -2.88
CA LEU A 68 -4.99 -4.08 -1.58
C LEU A 68 -3.71 -3.30 -1.28
N ILE A 69 -3.86 -2.14 -0.67
CA ILE A 69 -2.75 -1.36 -0.10
C ILE A 69 -2.93 -1.40 1.41
N LEU A 70 -1.90 -1.87 2.10
CA LEU A 70 -1.84 -2.00 3.55
C LEU A 70 -0.89 -0.96 4.11
N ALA A 71 -1.41 0.03 4.82
CA ALA A 71 -0.64 1.15 5.39
C ALA A 71 -0.52 1.00 6.92
N VAL A 72 0.69 0.80 7.42
CA VAL A 72 0.93 0.63 8.85
C VAL A 72 0.68 1.96 9.56
N GLY A 73 -0.20 1.97 10.57
CA GLY A 73 -0.59 3.20 11.27
C GLY A 73 -1.59 4.09 10.50
N GLY A 74 -1.86 3.80 9.21
CA GLY A 74 -2.67 4.66 8.35
C GLY A 74 -1.85 5.68 7.55
N GLU A 75 -0.53 5.53 7.54
CA GLU A 75 0.40 6.38 6.79
C GLU A 75 0.91 5.67 5.53
N LEU A 76 0.70 6.30 4.36
CA LEU A 76 0.97 5.70 3.05
C LEU A 76 2.45 5.53 2.71
N ASP A 77 3.35 6.23 3.40
CA ASP A 77 4.81 6.07 3.25
C ASP A 77 5.31 4.74 3.82
N THR A 78 4.56 4.12 4.73
CA THR A 78 4.82 2.77 5.27
C THR A 78 4.07 1.67 4.53
N ALA A 79 3.37 2.01 3.44
CA ALA A 79 2.47 1.08 2.80
C ALA A 79 3.20 0.01 1.96
N PHE A 80 2.52 -1.11 1.80
CA PHE A 80 2.89 -2.17 0.87
C PHE A 80 1.63 -2.76 0.23
N VAL A 81 1.83 -3.49 -0.85
CA VAL A 81 0.76 -4.05 -1.69
C VAL A 81 0.71 -5.56 -1.56
#